data_AF-A0A971P926-F1
#
_entry.id   AF-A0A971P926-F1
#
_cell.length_a   1.000
_cell.length_b   1.000
_cell.length_c   1.000
_cell.angle_alpha   90.00
_cell.angle_beta   90.00
_cell.angle_gamma   90.00
#
_symmetry.space_group_name_H-M   'P 1'
#
loop_
_entity.id
_entity.type
_entity.pdbx_description
1 polymer ?
#
loop_
_entity_poly.entity_id
_entity_poly.type
_entity_poly.pdbx_seq_one_letter_code
_entity_poly.pdbx_strand_id
1 'polypeptide(L)'
;MIKVVPLMASVNGICKNCGSLIVADDRDPMCECLFCDCVFPTMEAVEIAKNPRDYTFPNEPQPKRDSTRRYTSVPVFPDPVPVAVKQAESLAKAEKKEKNPYEVSADDIKAPKKTLLAIAAIAFGFVFLVFTIFLPLYVIRTGHKKDISLSIETVFSDAGISVNTEKREGYPMGYSISGQTNNNLIVVTSDEIDENKLGDLYEGFAKIRADEYGYDSSDTRLYYGGLRLEIIARNGTFAVIAADGAEQTQMSSQVYTEPVA
;
A
#
# COMPACT_ATOMS: atom_id res chain seq x y z
N MET A 1 35.54 -35.63 23.40
CA MET A 1 34.41 -34.75 23.77
C MET A 1 33.72 -34.32 22.50
N ILE A 2 32.55 -34.87 22.19
CA ILE A 2 31.76 -34.48 21.01
C ILE A 2 30.97 -33.24 21.43
N LYS A 3 31.37 -32.07 20.94
CA LYS A 3 30.58 -30.84 21.09
C LYS A 3 29.33 -30.99 20.23
N VAL A 4 28.19 -31.24 20.87
CA VAL A 4 26.88 -31.17 20.23
C VAL A 4 26.58 -29.68 20.05
N VAL A 5 26.76 -29.17 18.84
CA VAL A 5 26.31 -27.82 18.46
C VAL A 5 24.80 -27.90 18.24
N PRO A 6 23.98 -27.05 18.88
CA PRO A 6 22.55 -27.05 18.64
C PRO A 6 22.27 -26.69 17.17
N LEU A 7 21.58 -27.59 16.46
CA LEU A 7 21.17 -27.38 15.08
C LEU A 7 20.14 -26.25 15.02
N MET A 8 20.48 -25.14 14.36
CA MET A 8 19.60 -24.00 14.08
C MET A 8 18.94 -24.19 12.71
N ALA A 9 17.61 -24.10 12.64
CA ALA A 9 16.83 -24.35 11.41
C ALA A 9 17.25 -23.50 10.18
N SER A 10 17.97 -22.40 10.40
CA SER A 10 18.64 -21.62 9.36
C SER A 10 19.86 -20.89 9.93
N VAL A 11 20.96 -20.85 9.16
CA VAL A 11 22.21 -20.18 9.50
C VAL A 11 22.64 -19.28 8.35
N ASN A 12 23.17 -18.09 8.64
CA ASN A 12 23.71 -17.19 7.62
C ASN A 12 25.07 -17.71 7.12
N GLY A 13 25.21 -17.83 5.80
CA GLY A 13 26.43 -18.22 5.11
C GLY A 13 26.80 -17.22 4.00
N ILE A 14 27.99 -17.35 3.45
CA ILE A 14 28.43 -16.58 2.27
C ILE A 14 28.79 -17.52 1.13
N CYS A 15 28.36 -17.19 -0.08
CA CYS A 15 28.69 -17.95 -1.28
C CYS A 15 30.19 -17.93 -1.57
N LYS A 16 30.79 -19.11 -1.68
CA LYS A 16 32.22 -19.27 -2.01
C LYS A 16 32.61 -18.79 -3.41
N ASN A 17 31.65 -18.59 -4.31
CA ASN A 17 31.94 -18.17 -5.68
C ASN A 17 31.79 -16.66 -5.86
N CYS A 18 30.65 -16.09 -5.43
CA CYS A 18 30.28 -14.70 -5.73
C CYS A 18 30.19 -13.78 -4.51
N GLY A 19 30.43 -14.28 -3.30
CA GLY A 19 30.39 -13.47 -2.07
C GLY A 19 29.00 -13.02 -1.63
N SER A 20 27.94 -13.47 -2.30
CA SER A 20 26.56 -13.17 -1.89
C SER A 20 26.22 -13.81 -0.55
N LEU A 21 25.47 -13.08 0.27
CA LEU A 21 24.88 -13.61 1.50
C LEU A 21 23.82 -14.67 1.14
N ILE A 22 23.90 -15.82 1.79
CA ILE A 22 22.95 -16.92 1.64
C ILE A 22 22.42 -17.34 3.01
N VAL A 23 21.18 -17.83 3.04
CA VAL A 23 20.62 -18.51 4.20
C VAL A 23 20.81 -20.00 3.96
N ALA A 24 21.58 -20.70 4.78
CA ALA A 24 21.82 -22.12 4.67
C ALA A 24 21.08 -22.91 5.76
N ASP A 25 20.56 -24.08 5.42
CA ASP A 25 20.02 -25.04 6.38
C ASP A 25 21.16 -25.91 6.91
N ASP A 26 21.41 -25.87 8.22
CA ASP A 26 22.50 -26.63 8.84
C ASP A 26 22.27 -28.15 8.87
N ARG A 27 21.06 -28.58 8.49
CA ARG A 27 20.70 -29.99 8.31
C ARG A 27 21.07 -30.51 6.93
N ASP A 28 21.18 -29.64 5.92
CA ASP A 28 21.61 -30.06 4.58
C ASP A 28 23.14 -29.97 4.51
N PRO A 29 23.85 -31.06 4.15
CA PRO A 29 25.29 -31.01 3.95
C PRO A 29 25.72 -30.03 2.85
N MET A 30 24.82 -29.65 1.93
CA MET A 30 25.11 -28.79 0.79
C MET A 30 24.16 -27.59 0.74
N CYS A 31 24.70 -26.41 0.47
CA CYS A 31 23.94 -25.19 0.21
C CYS A 31 24.08 -24.74 -1.24
N GLU A 32 23.06 -24.05 -1.74
CA GLU A 32 22.98 -23.50 -3.09
C GLU A 32 22.85 -21.98 -3.03
N CYS A 33 23.67 -21.28 -3.83
CA CYS A 33 23.58 -19.83 -3.97
C CYS A 33 22.55 -19.45 -5.03
N LEU A 34 21.54 -18.67 -4.64
CA LEU A 34 20.48 -18.20 -5.54
C LEU A 34 20.97 -17.26 -6.67
N PHE A 35 22.15 -16.66 -6.50
CA PHE A 35 22.65 -15.63 -7.43
C PHE A 35 23.55 -16.19 -8.53
N CYS A 36 24.33 -17.21 -8.23
CA CYS A 36 25.29 -17.77 -9.18
C CYS A 36 25.15 -19.28 -9.36
N ASP A 37 24.13 -19.92 -8.79
CA ASP A 37 23.85 -21.36 -8.86
C ASP A 37 25.03 -22.25 -8.38
N CYS A 38 25.96 -21.70 -7.59
CA CYS A 38 27.06 -22.46 -7.01
C CYS A 38 26.55 -23.37 -5.89
N VAL A 39 26.88 -24.67 -5.98
CA VAL A 39 26.53 -25.69 -4.99
C VAL A 39 27.79 -26.11 -4.25
N PHE A 40 27.79 -25.99 -2.93
CA PHE A 40 28.97 -26.22 -2.10
C PHE A 40 28.60 -26.59 -0.66
N PRO A 41 29.53 -27.14 0.14
CA PRO A 41 29.25 -27.56 1.51
C PRO A 41 28.75 -26.42 2.40
N THR A 42 27.70 -26.68 3.17
CA THR A 42 27.11 -25.68 4.10
C THR A 42 28.11 -25.17 5.13
N MET A 43 28.97 -26.06 5.64
CA MET A 43 30.03 -25.68 6.59
C MET A 43 31.01 -24.66 6.01
N GLU A 44 31.34 -24.77 4.73
CA GLU A 44 32.23 -23.84 4.02
C GLU A 44 31.57 -22.44 3.95
N ALA A 45 30.26 -22.38 3.70
CA ALA A 45 29.50 -21.11 3.70
C ALA A 45 29.52 -20.40 5.05
N VAL A 46 29.37 -21.16 6.14
CA VAL A 46 29.37 -20.64 7.52
C VAL A 46 30.78 -20.21 7.95
N GLU A 47 31.83 -20.90 7.49
CA GLU A 47 33.21 -20.51 7.74
C GLU A 47 33.58 -19.20 7.02
N ILE A 48 33.20 -19.07 5.75
CA ILE A 48 33.41 -17.82 4.99
C ILE A 48 32.63 -16.66 5.63
N ALA A 49 31.43 -16.92 6.17
CA ALA A 49 30.64 -15.90 6.87
C ALA A 49 31.32 -15.35 8.14
N LYS A 50 32.18 -16.14 8.81
CA LYS A 50 32.93 -15.68 9.99
C LYS A 50 34.08 -14.74 9.63
N ASN A 51 34.75 -14.99 8.50
CA ASN A 51 35.91 -14.20 8.05
C ASN A 51 35.81 -13.87 6.55
N PRO A 52 34.84 -13.02 6.14
CA PRO A 52 34.61 -12.74 4.72
C PRO A 52 35.77 -12.03 4.02
N ARG A 53 36.62 -11.32 4.78
CA ARG A 53 37.75 -10.56 4.25
C ARG A 53 38.95 -11.45 3.86
N ASP A 54 39.01 -12.67 4.38
CA ASP A 54 40.14 -13.58 4.19
C ASP A 54 39.92 -14.56 3.03
N TYR A 55 38.73 -14.53 2.41
CA TYR A 55 38.35 -15.44 1.34
C TYR A 55 38.34 -14.72 -0.01
N THR A 56 38.93 -15.34 -1.03
CA THR A 56 38.96 -14.80 -2.40
C THR A 56 37.82 -15.41 -3.23
N PHE A 57 36.96 -14.57 -3.80
CA PHE A 57 35.81 -14.99 -4.58
C PHE A 57 36.16 -15.11 -6.07
N PRO A 58 36.17 -16.33 -6.65
CA PRO A 58 36.61 -16.57 -8.03
C PRO A 58 35.65 -16.03 -9.10
N ASN A 59 34.36 -15.85 -8.77
CA ASN A 59 33.34 -15.33 -9.69
C ASN A 59 33.25 -16.08 -11.04
N GLU A 60 33.48 -17.39 -11.03
CA GLU A 60 33.45 -18.20 -12.24
C GLU A 60 32.02 -18.54 -12.66
N PRO A 61 31.71 -18.59 -13.97
CA PRO A 61 30.41 -19.01 -14.47
C PRO A 61 30.09 -20.43 -14.02
N GLN A 62 28.97 -20.62 -13.30
CA GLN A 62 28.53 -21.94 -12.88
C GLN A 62 27.59 -22.56 -13.93
N PRO A 63 27.59 -23.90 -14.08
CA PRO A 63 26.68 -24.57 -14.98
C PRO A 63 25.22 -24.42 -14.50
N LYS A 64 24.34 -23.92 -15.38
CA LYS A 64 22.90 -23.88 -15.11
C LYS A 64 22.34 -25.31 -15.05
N ARG A 65 21.60 -25.64 -14.01
CA ARG A 65 20.89 -26.93 -13.88
C ARG A 65 19.39 -26.77 -14.11
N ASP A 66 18.82 -27.76 -14.80
CA ASP A 66 17.36 -27.91 -15.01
C ASP A 66 16.63 -28.60 -13.85
N SER A 67 17.35 -29.01 -12.80
CA SER A 67 16.73 -29.73 -11.66
C SER A 67 16.07 -28.78 -10.67
N THR A 68 15.05 -29.29 -9.97
CA THR A 68 14.35 -28.63 -8.87
C THR A 68 15.33 -27.93 -7.92
N ARG A 69 15.19 -26.62 -7.77
CA ARG A 69 16.03 -25.79 -6.88
C ARG A 69 16.02 -26.36 -5.47
N ARG A 70 17.18 -26.47 -4.83
CA ARG A 70 17.22 -26.82 -3.40
C ARG A 70 16.91 -25.55 -2.63
N TYR A 71 15.76 -25.53 -1.98
CA TYR A 71 15.40 -24.42 -1.11
C TYR A 71 16.43 -24.36 0.03
N THR A 72 17.27 -23.33 0.03
CA THR A 72 18.33 -23.11 1.02
C THR A 72 17.79 -22.81 2.42
N SER A 73 16.49 -22.54 2.52
CA SER A 73 15.73 -22.42 3.76
C SER A 73 14.57 -23.40 3.75
N VAL A 74 14.33 -24.10 4.87
CA VAL A 74 13.06 -24.80 5.09
C VAL A 74 11.93 -23.80 4.88
N PRO A 75 11.08 -23.98 3.86
CA PRO A 75 9.97 -23.07 3.67
C PRO A 75 9.00 -23.32 4.83
N VAL A 76 8.68 -22.27 5.59
CA VAL A 76 7.76 -22.32 6.74
C VAL A 76 6.38 -22.84 6.32
N PHE A 77 6.09 -22.80 5.01
CA PHE A 77 4.92 -23.38 4.38
C PHE A 77 5.34 -24.24 3.18
N PRO A 78 4.71 -25.42 2.96
CA PRO A 78 4.97 -26.21 1.77
C PRO A 78 4.72 -25.36 0.53
N ASP A 79 5.69 -25.36 -0.37
CA ASP A 79 5.68 -24.64 -1.63
C ASP A 79 4.35 -24.90 -2.38
N PRO A 80 3.53 -23.88 -2.68
CA PRO A 80 2.20 -24.08 -3.27
C PRO A 80 2.27 -24.59 -4.71
N VAL A 81 3.42 -24.48 -5.37
CA VAL A 81 3.59 -24.87 -6.77
C VAL A 81 3.47 -26.39 -6.97
N PRO A 82 4.21 -27.27 -6.27
CA PRO A 82 4.02 -28.72 -6.42
C PRO A 82 2.66 -29.21 -5.90
N VAL A 83 2.02 -28.51 -4.96
CA VAL A 83 0.66 -28.83 -4.49
C VAL A 83 -0.38 -28.45 -5.54
N ALA A 84 -0.25 -27.28 -6.17
CA ALA A 84 -1.14 -26.82 -7.23
C ALA A 84 -0.99 -27.65 -8.51
N VAL A 85 0.23 -28.07 -8.86
CA VAL A 85 0.48 -28.97 -10.00
C VAL A 85 -0.05 -30.37 -9.72
N LYS A 86 0.16 -30.93 -8.52
CA LYS A 86 -0.44 -32.22 -8.13
C LYS A 86 -1.97 -32.14 -8.03
N GLN A 87 -2.53 -31.02 -7.57
CA GLN A 87 -3.97 -30.79 -7.61
C GLN A 87 -4.47 -30.76 -9.05
N ALA A 88 -3.82 -30.00 -9.94
CA ALA A 88 -4.18 -29.94 -11.36
C ALA A 88 -4.09 -31.31 -12.05
N GLU A 89 -3.05 -32.10 -11.79
CA GLU A 89 -2.91 -33.47 -12.30
C GLU A 89 -3.94 -34.43 -11.71
N SER A 90 -4.28 -34.29 -10.42
CA SER A 90 -5.33 -35.08 -9.77
C SER A 90 -6.73 -34.73 -10.27
N LEU A 91 -6.98 -33.46 -10.58
CA LEU A 91 -8.22 -32.97 -11.17
C LEU A 91 -8.35 -33.44 -12.64
N ALA A 92 -7.26 -33.38 -13.41
CA ALA A 92 -7.23 -33.91 -14.78
C ALA A 92 -7.42 -35.44 -14.85
N LYS A 93 -6.95 -36.19 -13.83
CA LYS A 93 -7.27 -37.63 -13.70
C LYS A 93 -8.69 -37.90 -13.21
N ALA A 94 -9.27 -36.99 -12.41
CA ALA A 94 -10.64 -37.11 -11.93
C ALA A 94 -11.69 -36.84 -13.02
N GLU A 95 -11.36 -36.04 -14.04
CA GLU A 95 -12.24 -35.80 -15.20
C GLU A 95 -12.52 -37.06 -16.05
N LYS A 96 -11.72 -38.12 -15.90
CA LYS A 96 -11.87 -39.36 -16.66
C LYS A 96 -12.57 -40.50 -15.89
N LYS A 97 -13.25 -40.18 -14.78
CA LYS A 97 -14.24 -41.11 -14.23
C LYS A 97 -15.50 -41.01 -15.07
N GLU A 98 -15.81 -42.11 -15.76
CA GLU A 98 -17.08 -42.33 -16.44
C GLU A 98 -18.20 -41.99 -15.45
N LYS A 99 -18.92 -40.88 -15.68
CA LYS A 99 -19.99 -40.43 -14.79
C LYS A 99 -21.02 -41.55 -14.71
N ASN A 100 -21.30 -42.04 -13.51
CA ASN A 100 -22.34 -43.02 -13.28
C ASN A 100 -23.67 -42.40 -13.77
N PRO A 101 -24.40 -43.03 -14.71
CA PRO A 101 -25.60 -42.42 -15.32
C PRO A 101 -26.75 -42.17 -14.32
N TYR A 102 -26.61 -42.61 -13.07
CA TYR A 102 -27.58 -42.45 -11.98
C TYR A 102 -27.15 -41.43 -10.91
N GLU A 103 -25.94 -40.87 -10.98
CA GLU A 103 -25.53 -39.78 -10.10
C GLU A 103 -25.79 -38.44 -10.80
N VAL A 104 -26.80 -37.71 -10.32
CA VAL A 104 -27.06 -36.34 -10.76
C VAL A 104 -25.93 -35.46 -10.22
N SER A 105 -25.00 -35.03 -11.08
CA SER A 105 -23.98 -34.04 -10.70
C SER A 105 -24.67 -32.69 -10.46
N ALA A 106 -24.10 -31.85 -9.58
CA ALA A 106 -24.57 -30.47 -9.40
C ALA A 106 -24.61 -29.69 -10.73
N ASP A 107 -23.78 -30.07 -11.71
CA ASP A 107 -23.74 -29.50 -13.06
C ASP A 107 -24.94 -29.88 -13.95
N ASP A 108 -25.65 -30.97 -13.64
CA ASP A 108 -26.80 -31.44 -14.42
C ASP A 108 -28.10 -30.72 -14.04
N ILE A 109 -28.09 -30.00 -12.90
CA ILE A 109 -29.22 -29.18 -12.46
C ILE A 109 -29.10 -27.79 -13.11
N LYS A 110 -29.49 -27.68 -14.37
CA LYS A 110 -29.65 -26.36 -15.02
C LYS A 110 -30.73 -25.56 -14.29
N ALA A 111 -30.32 -24.45 -13.66
CA ALA A 111 -31.25 -23.51 -13.07
C ALA A 111 -32.29 -23.06 -14.12
N PRO A 112 -33.59 -23.12 -13.81
CA PRO A 112 -34.62 -22.72 -14.76
C PRO A 112 -34.42 -21.25 -15.16
N LYS A 113 -34.53 -20.96 -16.46
CA LYS A 113 -34.26 -19.62 -17.03
C LYS A 113 -35.01 -18.49 -16.31
N LYS A 114 -36.21 -18.76 -15.79
CA LYS A 114 -37.01 -17.81 -15.02
C LYS A 114 -36.34 -17.42 -13.70
N THR A 115 -35.72 -18.36 -13.00
CA THR A 115 -35.00 -18.11 -11.74
C THR A 115 -33.69 -17.37 -12.00
N LEU A 116 -32.95 -17.72 -13.06
CA LEU A 116 -31.77 -16.96 -13.47
C LEU A 116 -32.10 -15.51 -13.81
N LEU A 117 -33.20 -15.27 -14.53
CA LEU A 117 -33.65 -13.93 -14.89
C LEU A 117 -34.11 -13.14 -13.66
N ALA A 118 -34.79 -13.79 -12.70
CA ALA A 118 -35.16 -13.18 -11.44
C ALA A 118 -33.93 -12.79 -10.60
N ILE A 119 -32.93 -13.67 -10.49
CA ILE A 119 -31.67 -13.38 -9.79
C ILE A 119 -30.93 -12.22 -10.46
N ALA A 120 -30.83 -12.22 -11.79
CA ALA A 120 -30.22 -11.14 -12.54
C ALA A 120 -30.94 -9.80 -12.34
N ALA A 121 -32.28 -9.81 -12.35
CA ALA A 121 -33.09 -8.61 -12.11
C ALA A 121 -32.89 -8.08 -10.68
N ILE A 122 -32.84 -8.95 -9.67
CA ILE A 122 -32.56 -8.56 -8.28
C ILE A 122 -31.15 -7.97 -8.16
N ALA A 123 -30.14 -8.64 -8.71
CA ALA A 123 -28.76 -8.15 -8.70
C ALA A 123 -28.64 -6.78 -9.37
N PHE A 124 -29.29 -6.59 -10.54
CA PHE A 124 -29.31 -5.30 -11.22
C PHE A 124 -30.06 -4.24 -10.42
N GLY A 125 -31.14 -4.60 -9.73
CA GLY A 125 -31.87 -3.72 -8.82
C GLY A 125 -31.00 -3.21 -7.68
N PHE A 126 -30.18 -4.08 -7.07
CA PHE A 126 -29.22 -3.68 -6.03
C PHE A 126 -28.16 -2.73 -6.57
N VAL A 127 -27.57 -3.06 -7.73
CA VAL A 127 -26.57 -2.18 -8.37
C VAL A 127 -27.19 -0.82 -8.68
N PHE A 128 -28.39 -0.79 -9.25
CA PHE A 128 -29.12 0.44 -9.55
C PHE A 128 -29.38 1.28 -8.29
N LEU A 129 -29.81 0.66 -7.18
CA LEU A 129 -30.02 1.33 -5.91
C LEU A 129 -28.74 1.96 -5.34
N VAL A 130 -27.60 1.28 -5.48
CA VAL A 130 -26.30 1.86 -5.11
C VAL A 130 -26.02 3.07 -6.01
N PHE A 131 -26.16 2.94 -7.33
CA PHE A 131 -25.92 4.06 -8.24
C PHE A 131 -26.80 5.28 -7.97
N THR A 132 -28.08 5.11 -7.65
CA THR A 132 -28.99 6.24 -7.39
C THR A 132 -28.62 7.04 -6.13
N ILE A 133 -27.95 6.41 -5.16
CA ILE A 133 -27.50 7.10 -3.93
C ILE A 133 -26.09 7.68 -4.12
N PHE A 134 -25.15 6.90 -4.66
CA PHE A 134 -23.75 7.31 -4.73
C PHE A 134 -23.46 8.33 -5.82
N LEU A 135 -24.17 8.29 -6.97
CA LEU A 135 -23.96 9.23 -8.06
C LEU A 135 -24.28 10.69 -7.67
N PRO A 136 -25.43 11.04 -7.07
CA PRO A 136 -25.70 12.42 -6.68
C PRO A 136 -24.70 12.90 -5.62
N LEU A 137 -24.34 12.06 -4.65
CA LEU A 137 -23.33 12.39 -3.64
C LEU A 137 -21.97 12.70 -4.30
N TYR A 138 -21.57 11.89 -5.28
CA TYR A 138 -20.35 12.14 -6.04
C TYR A 138 -20.42 13.46 -6.82
N VAL A 139 -21.50 13.70 -7.56
CA VAL A 139 -21.67 14.93 -8.36
C VAL A 139 -21.62 16.18 -7.46
N ILE A 140 -22.40 16.21 -6.38
CA ILE A 140 -22.43 17.32 -5.42
C ILE A 140 -21.02 17.55 -4.83
N ARG A 141 -20.37 16.49 -4.36
CA ARG A 141 -19.02 16.57 -3.79
C ARG A 141 -18.00 17.12 -4.80
N THR A 142 -18.04 16.65 -6.04
CA THR A 142 -17.12 17.13 -7.10
C THR A 142 -17.41 18.56 -7.53
N GLY A 143 -18.68 18.98 -7.51
CA GLY A 143 -19.10 20.36 -7.72
C GLY A 143 -18.47 21.28 -6.68
N HIS A 144 -18.77 21.04 -5.40
CA HIS A 144 -18.17 21.82 -4.31
C HIS A 144 -16.64 21.79 -4.34
N LYS A 145 -16.01 20.65 -4.65
CA LYS A 145 -14.54 20.59 -4.78
C LYS A 145 -14.05 21.57 -5.83
N LYS A 146 -14.71 21.64 -6.99
CA LYS A 146 -14.35 22.54 -8.07
C LYS A 146 -14.52 23.99 -7.64
N ASP A 147 -15.61 24.32 -6.97
CA ASP A 147 -15.93 25.69 -6.56
C ASP A 147 -15.00 26.17 -5.45
N ILE A 148 -14.70 25.33 -4.45
CA ILE A 148 -13.65 25.56 -3.46
C ILE A 148 -12.30 25.78 -4.16
N SER A 149 -11.96 24.96 -5.15
CA SER A 149 -10.68 25.08 -5.90
C SER A 149 -10.57 26.36 -6.71
N LEU A 150 -11.69 26.98 -7.11
CA LEU A 150 -11.68 28.28 -7.80
C LEU A 150 -11.45 29.44 -6.82
N SER A 151 -11.97 29.31 -5.61
CA SER A 151 -11.87 30.34 -4.57
C SER A 151 -10.60 30.22 -3.72
N ILE A 152 -9.91 29.08 -3.72
CA ILE A 152 -8.76 28.83 -2.83
C ILE A 152 -7.56 29.76 -3.08
N GLU A 153 -7.43 30.32 -4.29
CA GLU A 153 -6.38 31.28 -4.61
C GLU A 153 -6.48 32.56 -3.75
N THR A 154 -7.69 32.95 -3.35
CA THR A 154 -7.86 34.12 -2.47
C THR A 154 -7.34 33.81 -1.08
N VAL A 155 -7.53 32.59 -0.57
CA VAL A 155 -7.00 32.16 0.75
C VAL A 155 -5.48 32.19 0.77
N PHE A 156 -4.83 31.73 -0.30
CA PHE A 156 -3.37 31.80 -0.39
C PHE A 156 -2.86 33.24 -0.50
N SER A 157 -3.56 34.08 -1.28
CA SER A 157 -3.22 35.49 -1.43
C SER A 157 -3.40 36.28 -0.12
N ASP A 158 -4.49 36.04 0.60
CA ASP A 158 -4.82 36.70 1.87
C ASP A 158 -3.82 36.32 2.97
N ALA A 159 -3.39 35.05 3.00
CA ALA A 159 -2.34 34.57 3.91
C ALA A 159 -0.92 34.98 3.48
N GLY A 160 -0.76 35.60 2.31
CA GLY A 160 0.53 36.04 1.78
C GLY A 160 1.49 34.90 1.45
N ILE A 161 0.98 33.80 0.88
CA ILE A 161 1.75 32.60 0.53
C ILE A 161 1.66 32.33 -0.98
N SER A 162 2.80 32.07 -1.60
CA SER A 162 2.90 31.65 -2.98
C SER A 162 2.70 30.14 -3.10
N VAL A 163 1.65 29.73 -3.81
CA VAL A 163 1.34 28.33 -4.11
C VAL A 163 1.21 28.19 -5.61
N ASN A 164 1.85 27.17 -6.19
CA ASN A 164 1.70 26.89 -7.62
C ASN A 164 0.31 26.30 -7.90
N THR A 165 -0.60 27.08 -8.47
CA THR A 165 -1.95 26.62 -8.85
C THR A 165 -2.07 26.12 -10.28
N GLU A 166 -0.94 26.06 -11.02
CA GLU A 166 -0.92 25.51 -12.37
C GLU A 166 -1.41 24.06 -12.37
N LYS A 167 -2.21 23.73 -13.39
CA LYS A 167 -2.78 22.41 -13.55
C LYS A 167 -1.89 21.54 -14.42
N ARG A 168 -1.41 20.42 -13.87
CA ARG A 168 -0.81 19.33 -14.65
C ARG A 168 -1.80 18.18 -14.67
N GLU A 169 -2.14 17.71 -15.87
CA GLU A 169 -3.13 16.62 -16.06
C GLU A 169 -4.51 16.90 -15.40
N GLY A 170 -4.88 18.18 -15.30
CA GLY A 170 -6.15 18.61 -14.69
C GLY A 170 -6.11 18.79 -13.17
N TYR A 171 -4.98 18.51 -12.53
CA TYR A 171 -4.80 18.65 -11.07
C TYR A 171 -3.85 19.81 -10.74
N PRO A 172 -4.17 20.65 -9.73
CA PRO A 172 -3.27 21.70 -9.27
C PRO A 172 -2.00 21.08 -8.66
N MET A 173 -0.84 21.67 -8.96
CA MET A 173 0.45 21.13 -8.51
C MET A 173 0.78 21.45 -7.05
N GLY A 174 0.39 22.62 -6.56
CA GLY A 174 0.77 23.14 -5.24
C GLY A 174 -0.25 22.89 -4.13
N TYR A 175 -1.42 22.29 -4.43
CA TYR A 175 -2.37 21.93 -3.39
C TYR A 175 -3.24 20.73 -3.79
N SER A 176 -3.88 20.11 -2.80
CA SER A 176 -4.82 19.02 -3.00
C SER A 176 -5.97 19.10 -1.99
N ILE A 177 -7.20 19.06 -2.50
CA ILE A 177 -8.43 18.99 -1.70
C ILE A 177 -9.01 17.58 -1.75
N SER A 178 -9.29 16.99 -0.59
CA SER A 178 -9.75 15.62 -0.44
C SER A 178 -10.70 15.45 0.76
N GLY A 179 -11.19 14.22 0.97
CA GLY A 179 -12.16 13.89 2.03
C GLY A 179 -13.63 13.96 1.58
N GLN A 180 -14.54 13.33 2.35
CA GLN A 180 -15.95 13.14 1.94
C GLN A 180 -16.71 14.47 1.77
N THR A 181 -16.38 15.44 2.60
CA THR A 181 -16.93 16.81 2.58
C THR A 181 -15.88 17.83 2.13
N ASN A 182 -14.88 17.39 1.35
CA ASN A 182 -13.75 18.23 0.93
C ASN A 182 -13.06 18.92 2.13
N ASN A 183 -12.92 18.18 3.22
CA ASN A 183 -12.48 18.67 4.52
C ASN A 183 -10.96 18.59 4.73
N ASN A 184 -10.20 18.05 3.77
CA ASN A 184 -8.76 17.92 3.88
C ASN A 184 -8.07 18.73 2.79
N LEU A 185 -7.25 19.70 3.19
CA LEU A 185 -6.42 20.52 2.31
C LEU A 185 -4.94 20.24 2.59
N ILE A 186 -4.21 19.84 1.55
CA ILE A 186 -2.75 19.73 1.57
C ILE A 186 -2.20 20.85 0.69
N VAL A 187 -1.24 21.62 1.19
CA VAL A 187 -0.59 22.74 0.48
C VAL A 187 0.92 22.50 0.44
N VAL A 188 1.54 22.76 -0.71
CA VAL A 188 2.99 22.72 -0.90
C VAL A 188 3.45 24.09 -1.32
N THR A 189 4.34 24.69 -0.53
CA THR A 189 4.88 26.04 -0.77
C THR A 189 6.38 26.08 -0.50
N SER A 190 7.07 26.98 -1.19
CA SER A 190 8.46 27.32 -0.93
C SER A 190 8.63 28.35 0.18
N ASP A 191 7.55 28.98 0.62
CA ASP A 191 7.59 30.04 1.62
C ASP A 191 7.76 29.47 3.03
N GLU A 192 8.21 30.32 3.95
CA GLU A 192 8.22 30.00 5.37
C GLU A 192 6.84 30.28 5.98
N ILE A 193 6.39 29.31 6.77
CA ILE A 193 5.10 29.33 7.45
C ILE A 193 5.32 29.59 8.93
N ASP A 194 4.65 30.62 9.44
CA ASP A 194 4.53 30.91 10.86
C ASP A 194 3.12 30.54 11.37
N GLU A 195 2.92 30.67 12.68
CA GLU A 195 1.65 30.32 13.32
C GLU A 195 0.47 31.18 12.83
N ASN A 196 0.71 32.46 12.53
CA ASN A 196 -0.33 33.39 12.08
C ASN A 196 -0.83 33.00 10.68
N LYS A 197 0.11 32.78 9.75
CA LYS A 197 -0.18 32.30 8.40
C LYS A 197 -0.92 30.96 8.40
N LEU A 198 -0.54 30.06 9.31
CA LEU A 198 -1.22 28.78 9.46
C LEU A 198 -2.68 28.96 9.92
N GLY A 199 -2.91 29.88 10.86
CA GLY A 199 -4.25 30.29 11.31
C GLY A 199 -5.08 30.89 10.18
N ASP A 200 -4.54 31.87 9.45
CA ASP A 200 -5.22 32.56 8.35
C ASP A 200 -5.61 31.59 7.22
N LEU A 201 -4.71 30.65 6.86
CA LEU A 201 -5.02 29.61 5.90
C LEU A 201 -6.12 28.66 6.38
N TYR A 202 -6.05 28.26 7.65
CA TYR A 202 -7.01 27.34 8.25
C TYR A 202 -8.41 27.98 8.30
N GLU A 203 -8.52 29.21 8.77
CA GLU A 203 -9.78 29.97 8.83
C GLU A 203 -10.31 30.28 7.43
N GLY A 204 -9.44 30.73 6.51
CA GLY A 204 -9.81 31.00 5.12
C GLY A 204 -10.36 29.75 4.42
N PHE A 205 -9.71 28.60 4.61
CA PHE A 205 -10.19 27.34 4.07
C PHE A 205 -11.51 26.88 4.71
N ALA A 206 -11.63 26.99 6.04
CA ALA A 206 -12.86 26.67 6.77
C ALA A 206 -14.04 27.51 6.26
N LYS A 207 -13.82 28.80 6.03
CA LYS A 207 -14.81 29.74 5.50
C LYS A 207 -15.28 29.36 4.09
N ILE A 208 -14.36 29.16 3.14
CA ILE A 208 -14.75 28.78 1.78
C ILE A 208 -15.51 27.45 1.78
N ARG A 209 -15.07 26.46 2.57
CA ARG A 209 -15.79 25.20 2.72
C ARG A 209 -17.19 25.42 3.28
N ALA A 210 -17.31 26.23 4.34
CA ALA A 210 -18.60 26.52 4.97
C ALA A 210 -19.56 27.23 4.00
N ASP A 211 -19.08 28.21 3.24
CA ASP A 211 -19.89 28.95 2.27
C ASP A 211 -20.44 28.02 1.18
N GLU A 212 -19.60 27.12 0.65
CA GLU A 212 -19.99 26.17 -0.41
C GLU A 212 -20.98 25.10 0.07
N TYR A 213 -20.84 24.64 1.31
CA TYR A 213 -21.73 23.64 1.91
C TYR A 213 -22.93 24.25 2.67
N GLY A 214 -23.02 25.58 2.75
CA GLY A 214 -24.06 26.29 3.50
C GLY A 214 -24.00 26.06 5.01
N TYR A 215 -22.81 25.87 5.57
CA TYR A 215 -22.63 25.72 7.02
C TYR A 215 -22.66 27.08 7.71
N ASP A 216 -23.40 27.18 8.81
CA ASP A 216 -23.40 28.38 9.64
C ASP A 216 -22.11 28.47 10.46
N SER A 217 -21.47 29.64 10.44
CA SER A 217 -20.38 30.03 11.34
C SER A 217 -20.67 29.79 12.83
N SER A 218 -21.94 29.81 13.23
CA SER A 218 -22.36 29.54 14.62
C SER A 218 -22.28 28.05 15.00
N ASP A 219 -22.40 27.13 14.04
CA ASP A 219 -22.25 25.69 14.25
C ASP A 219 -20.79 25.28 14.06
N THR A 220 -19.99 25.46 15.11
CA THR A 220 -18.55 25.13 15.11
C THR A 220 -18.27 23.67 14.74
N ARG A 221 -19.20 22.75 15.02
CA ARG A 221 -19.06 21.34 14.65
C ARG A 221 -19.18 21.14 13.14
N LEU A 222 -20.08 21.83 12.46
CA LEU A 222 -20.15 21.76 10.99
C LEU A 222 -19.08 22.62 10.32
N TYR A 223 -18.78 23.78 10.91
CA TYR A 223 -17.82 24.73 10.37
C TYR A 223 -16.39 24.18 10.40
N TYR A 224 -15.92 23.71 11.55
CA TYR A 224 -14.57 23.18 11.73
C TYR A 224 -14.50 21.65 11.75
N GLY A 225 -15.62 20.94 11.91
CA GLY A 225 -15.61 19.48 12.11
C GLY A 225 -14.88 18.72 11.01
N GLY A 226 -13.99 17.83 11.45
CA GLY A 226 -13.15 17.00 10.61
C GLY A 226 -12.23 17.77 9.67
N LEU A 227 -12.06 19.09 9.82
CA LEU A 227 -11.21 19.88 8.94
C LEU A 227 -9.74 19.60 9.24
N ARG A 228 -8.99 19.29 8.17
CA ARG A 228 -7.55 19.02 8.22
C ARG A 228 -6.85 19.93 7.23
N LEU A 229 -5.88 20.67 7.72
CA LEU A 229 -4.93 21.44 6.93
C LEU A 229 -3.55 20.83 7.13
N GLU A 230 -2.85 20.54 6.04
CA GLU A 230 -1.46 20.11 6.06
C GLU A 230 -0.66 20.99 5.11
N ILE A 231 0.44 21.56 5.59
CA ILE A 231 1.31 22.42 4.79
C ILE A 231 2.72 21.85 4.80
N ILE A 232 3.25 21.64 3.61
CA ILE A 232 4.63 21.26 3.36
C ILE A 232 5.35 22.53 2.89
N ALA A 233 6.15 23.10 3.78
CA ALA A 233 6.85 24.37 3.60
C ALA A 233 8.36 24.18 3.68
N ARG A 234 9.12 25.24 3.38
CA ARG A 234 10.59 25.20 3.45
C ARG A 234 11.11 24.96 4.87
N ASN A 235 10.43 25.51 5.87
CA ASN A 235 10.81 25.42 7.28
C ASN A 235 10.21 24.19 8.00
N GLY A 236 9.50 23.30 7.29
CA GLY A 236 8.98 22.06 7.83
C GLY A 236 7.57 21.72 7.37
N THR A 237 7.00 20.69 7.98
CA THR A 237 5.60 20.28 7.76
C THR A 237 4.76 20.68 8.95
N PHE A 238 3.62 21.32 8.68
CA PHE A 238 2.67 21.80 9.68
C PHE A 238 1.32 21.14 9.44
N ALA A 239 0.65 20.71 10.50
CA ALA A 239 -0.68 20.14 10.42
C ALA A 239 -1.60 20.76 11.47
N VAL A 240 -2.80 21.15 11.04
CA VAL A 240 -3.90 21.57 11.92
C VAL A 240 -5.05 20.61 11.68
N ILE A 241 -5.49 19.96 12.76
CA ILE A 241 -6.61 19.02 12.73
C ILE A 241 -7.62 19.52 13.76
N ALA A 242 -8.85 19.76 13.32
CA ALA A 242 -9.95 20.01 14.25
C ALA A 242 -10.19 18.75 15.08
N ALA A 243 -10.07 18.85 16.41
CA ALA A 243 -10.55 17.80 17.29
C ALA A 243 -12.08 17.69 17.18
N ASP A 244 -12.60 16.47 17.07
CA ASP A 244 -14.04 16.22 17.06
C ASP A 244 -14.65 16.63 18.42
N GLY A 245 -15.17 17.85 18.47
CA GLY A 245 -15.80 18.41 19.67
C GLY A 245 -14.79 19.00 20.66
N ALA A 246 -14.95 20.30 20.91
CA ALA A 246 -14.21 21.15 21.86
C ALA A 246 -12.77 21.52 21.46
N GLU A 247 -12.64 22.75 20.97
CA GLU A 247 -11.74 23.79 21.50
C GLU A 247 -10.30 23.38 21.88
N GLN A 248 -9.70 22.47 21.11
CA GLN A 248 -8.26 22.30 21.10
C GLN A 248 -7.78 22.33 19.66
N THR A 249 -7.40 23.53 19.22
CA THR A 249 -6.40 23.70 18.16
C THR A 249 -5.10 23.13 18.71
N GLN A 250 -4.93 21.81 18.69
CA GLN A 250 -3.60 21.24 18.84
C GLN A 250 -2.87 21.53 17.54
N MET A 251 -2.17 22.67 17.51
CA MET A 251 -1.02 22.85 16.63
C MET A 251 0.03 21.82 17.06
N SER A 252 -0.14 20.59 16.61
CA SER A 252 0.91 19.60 16.64
C SER A 252 1.89 19.99 15.55
N SER A 253 2.81 20.91 15.85
CA SER A 253 4.02 21.09 15.07
C SER A 253 4.90 19.86 15.28
N GLN A 254 4.57 18.74 14.64
CA GLN A 254 5.57 17.71 14.44
C GLN A 254 6.52 18.21 13.35
N VAL A 255 7.49 19.01 13.79
CA VAL A 255 8.65 19.38 12.99
C VAL A 255 9.44 18.10 12.76
N TYR A 256 9.15 17.40 11.67
CA TYR A 256 10.03 16.36 11.16
C TYR A 256 11.21 17.05 10.45
N THR A 257 12.19 17.52 11.22
CA THR A 257 13.51 17.82 10.64
C THR A 257 14.21 16.49 10.43
N GLU A 258 14.04 15.88 9.26
CA GLU A 258 15.07 14.98 8.77
C GLU A 258 16.33 15.81 8.47
N PRO A 259 17.51 15.44 9.00
CA PRO A 259 18.74 16.08 8.59
C PRO A 259 19.00 15.73 7.13
N VAL A 260 18.95 16.74 6.26
CA VAL A 260 19.48 16.64 4.90
C VAL A 260 20.99 16.42 5.05
N ALA A 261 21.45 15.21 4.69
CA ALA A 261 22.85 14.85 4.57
C ALA A 261 23.47 15.44 3.30
#